data_AF-A0A0J1FE55-F1
#
_entry.id   AF-A0A0J1FE55-F1
#
_cell.length_a   1.000
_cell.length_b   1.000
_cell.length_c   1.000
_cell.angle_alpha   90.00
_cell.angle_beta   90.00
_cell.angle_gamma   90.00
#
_symmetry.space_group_name_H-M   'P 1'
#
loop_
_entity.id
_entity.type
_entity.pdbx_description
1 polymer ?
#
loop_
_entity_poly.entity_id
_entity_poly.type
_entity_poly.pdbx_seq_one_letter_code
_entity_poly.pdbx_strand_id
1 'polypeptide(L)'
;MTSLCKTKLCDLCPYQQICGGCPGCDRIYIHDHQCQKCLLTCVDKPGVLAAAHNEWDRLQWPRPTQAHKGIPGLPEIIHTVGSISKAPVEWEAWLPTIYKNKRPDRSASASRFVAVHGYSPDGYLADLWAHRADYWAYYRQFDLVFTPNFSIYDNAPRFEQLINLYRTTKCYAEMVNAGLPAILDVAWGQSADIERWVEYIRAIHPPAIAMSLQGIGGVKQSKDWIMVTIGYASILKRIPADIEVIFVGVASKYRANTVRAITGRDDLHWMTTFAYMYSRYGRLWDGRKASSELTRDEIFQLSTREMSLCPKDGIPQPTTA
;
A
#
# COMPACT_ATOMS: atom_id res chain seq x y z
N MET A 1 -26.48 -19.52 -25.24
CA MET A 1 -25.35 -19.17 -24.35
C MET A 1 -24.09 -19.69 -25.00
N THR A 2 -23.10 -18.84 -25.24
CA THR A 2 -21.83 -19.19 -25.91
C THR A 2 -20.79 -18.18 -25.45
N SER A 3 -19.66 -18.64 -24.92
CA SER A 3 -18.66 -17.78 -24.28
C SER A 3 -17.89 -16.92 -25.29
N LEU A 4 -17.83 -15.61 -25.04
CA LEU A 4 -17.19 -14.61 -25.92
C LEU A 4 -15.66 -14.52 -25.77
N CYS A 5 -15.03 -15.51 -25.13
CA CYS A 5 -13.57 -15.63 -25.05
C CYS A 5 -13.08 -16.74 -25.98
N LYS A 6 -12.86 -16.40 -27.27
CA LYS A 6 -12.28 -17.30 -28.29
C LYS A 6 -11.30 -16.62 -29.27
N THR A 7 -10.62 -15.56 -28.82
CA THR A 7 -9.35 -15.13 -29.45
C THR A 7 -8.30 -16.19 -29.16
N LYS A 8 -7.90 -16.96 -30.18
CA LYS A 8 -7.10 -18.21 -30.11
C LYS A 8 -5.66 -18.09 -29.56
N LEU A 9 -5.33 -16.99 -28.88
CA LEU A 9 -3.98 -16.68 -28.37
C LEU A 9 -3.91 -16.67 -26.84
N CYS A 10 -5.04 -16.63 -26.13
CA CYS A 10 -5.02 -16.64 -24.65
C CYS A 10 -4.46 -17.96 -24.10
N ASP A 11 -4.90 -19.09 -24.67
CA ASP A 11 -4.42 -20.45 -24.33
C ASP A 11 -2.99 -20.74 -24.80
N LEU A 12 -2.40 -19.82 -25.58
CA LEU A 12 -1.01 -19.85 -26.02
C LEU A 12 -0.13 -18.81 -25.28
N CYS A 13 -0.72 -18.02 -24.37
CA CYS A 13 0.01 -17.01 -23.62
C CYS A 13 0.77 -17.68 -22.46
N PRO A 14 2.11 -17.60 -22.38
CA PRO A 14 2.88 -18.22 -21.29
C PRO A 14 2.54 -17.64 -19.90
N TYR A 15 1.87 -16.47 -19.87
CA TYR A 15 1.43 -15.80 -18.65
C TYR A 15 -0.06 -15.98 -18.33
N GLN A 16 -0.81 -16.81 -19.07
CA GLN A 16 -2.26 -17.00 -18.86
C GLN A 16 -2.63 -17.28 -17.39
N GLN A 17 -1.89 -18.23 -16.78
CA GLN A 17 -2.08 -18.66 -15.38
C GLN A 17 -1.73 -17.59 -14.34
N ILE A 18 -0.90 -16.61 -14.70
CA ILE A 18 -0.43 -15.51 -13.82
C ILE A 18 -1.30 -14.26 -14.01
N CYS A 19 -1.85 -14.08 -15.21
CA CYS A 19 -2.58 -12.89 -15.61
C CYS A 19 -3.95 -12.80 -14.92
N GLY A 20 -4.74 -13.88 -14.91
CA GLY A 20 -6.10 -13.87 -14.33
C GLY A 20 -7.14 -13.07 -15.14
N GLY A 21 -6.77 -12.55 -16.32
CA GLY A 21 -7.66 -11.85 -17.25
C GLY A 21 -7.56 -10.32 -17.20
N CYS A 22 -8.05 -9.67 -18.27
CA CYS A 22 -8.12 -8.21 -18.35
C CYS A 22 -9.45 -7.69 -17.76
N PRO A 23 -9.44 -6.58 -17.00
CA PRO A 23 -10.68 -5.94 -16.54
C PRO A 23 -11.52 -5.44 -17.73
N GLY A 24 -12.71 -6.02 -17.93
CA GLY A 24 -13.75 -5.49 -18.84
C GLY A 24 -13.74 -5.96 -20.30
N CYS A 25 -13.22 -7.15 -20.63
CA CYS A 25 -13.00 -7.60 -22.01
C CYS A 25 -14.22 -8.12 -22.81
N ASP A 26 -15.39 -7.48 -22.71
CA ASP A 26 -16.64 -7.96 -23.35
C ASP A 26 -16.70 -7.71 -24.89
N ARG A 27 -15.56 -7.53 -25.57
CA ARG A 27 -15.42 -7.60 -27.05
C ARG A 27 -13.98 -7.76 -27.56
N ILE A 28 -13.90 -7.97 -28.88
CA ILE A 28 -12.81 -8.62 -29.64
C ILE A 28 -11.86 -7.58 -30.30
N TYR A 29 -10.59 -7.95 -30.47
CA TYR A 29 -9.66 -7.34 -31.45
C TYR A 29 -9.09 -8.43 -32.37
N ILE A 30 -9.16 -8.22 -33.69
CA ILE A 30 -8.60 -9.09 -34.74
C ILE A 30 -7.91 -8.19 -35.79
N HIS A 31 -6.98 -8.76 -36.56
CA HIS A 31 -6.36 -8.20 -37.76
C HIS A 31 -7.36 -7.43 -38.66
N ASP A 32 -6.94 -6.40 -39.40
CA ASP A 32 -5.55 -6.08 -39.76
C ASP A 32 -4.77 -5.22 -38.75
N HIS A 33 -3.54 -5.62 -38.48
CA HIS A 33 -2.75 -5.13 -37.35
C HIS A 33 -2.05 -3.79 -37.63
N GLN A 34 -2.74 -2.69 -37.33
CA GLN A 34 -2.11 -1.46 -36.86
C GLN A 34 -2.58 -1.14 -35.43
N CYS A 35 -1.85 -1.69 -34.44
CA CYS A 35 -2.15 -1.54 -33.02
C CYS A 35 -1.76 -0.14 -32.50
N GLN A 36 -2.51 0.89 -32.92
CA GLN A 36 -2.33 2.29 -32.47
C GLN A 36 -3.63 2.96 -31.99
N LYS A 37 -4.80 2.31 -32.08
CA LYS A 37 -6.11 2.88 -31.68
C LYS A 37 -6.91 2.06 -30.66
N CYS A 38 -6.31 1.02 -30.08
CA CYS A 38 -6.87 0.36 -28.90
C CYS A 38 -6.21 0.97 -27.65
N LEU A 39 -7.01 1.58 -26.77
CA LEU A 39 -6.53 2.23 -25.53
C LEU A 39 -6.42 1.25 -24.34
N LEU A 40 -6.75 -0.03 -24.55
CA LEU A 40 -6.60 -1.11 -23.57
C LEU A 40 -5.71 -2.19 -24.19
N THR A 41 -4.58 -2.46 -23.55
CA THR A 41 -3.39 -2.92 -24.26
C THR A 41 -3.10 -4.41 -24.01
N CYS A 42 -2.77 -5.14 -25.09
CA CYS A 42 -2.42 -6.56 -25.04
C CYS A 42 -1.07 -6.80 -24.35
N VAL A 43 -0.77 -8.05 -23.97
CA VAL A 43 0.54 -8.48 -23.47
C VAL A 43 1.69 -8.18 -24.46
N ASP A 44 1.40 -8.11 -25.77
CA ASP A 44 2.34 -7.75 -26.83
C ASP A 44 2.46 -6.23 -27.09
N LYS A 45 1.77 -5.40 -26.30
CA LYS A 45 2.14 -3.99 -26.12
C LYS A 45 2.39 -3.67 -24.64
N PRO A 46 3.58 -4.03 -24.14
CA PRO A 46 4.11 -3.24 -22.54
C PRO A 46 3.68 -1.76 -22.52
N GLY A 47 3.09 -1.27 -21.41
CA GLY A 47 2.68 0.13 -21.27
C GLY A 47 3.88 1.07 -21.26
N VAL A 48 3.69 2.36 -21.57
CA VAL A 48 4.81 3.26 -21.96
C VAL A 48 5.98 3.27 -20.95
N LEU A 49 5.70 3.18 -19.65
CA LEU A 49 6.72 3.08 -18.60
C LEU A 49 7.37 1.69 -18.53
N ALA A 50 6.58 0.61 -18.48
CA ALA A 50 7.09 -0.76 -18.58
C ALA A 50 7.95 -1.00 -19.83
N ALA A 51 7.58 -0.34 -20.94
CA ALA A 51 8.26 -0.40 -22.23
C ALA A 51 9.60 0.34 -22.21
N ALA A 52 9.64 1.56 -21.64
CA ALA A 52 10.86 2.32 -21.47
C ALA A 52 11.89 1.64 -20.55
N HIS A 53 11.44 0.74 -19.65
CA HIS A 53 12.29 0.07 -18.66
C HIS A 53 12.62 -1.40 -18.97
N ASN A 54 12.10 -1.97 -20.07
CA ASN A 54 12.31 -3.37 -20.46
C ASN A 54 11.95 -4.40 -19.36
N GLU A 55 10.79 -4.24 -18.73
CA GLU A 55 10.34 -5.09 -17.60
C GLU A 55 9.51 -6.32 -18.03
N TRP A 56 9.60 -6.66 -19.32
CA TRP A 56 8.72 -7.56 -20.07
C TRP A 56 8.78 -9.04 -19.64
N ASP A 57 9.98 -9.48 -19.30
CA ASP A 57 10.33 -10.84 -18.87
C ASP A 57 10.10 -11.05 -17.36
N ARG A 58 9.72 -10.00 -16.62
CA ARG A 58 9.94 -9.91 -15.15
C ARG A 58 8.66 -9.98 -14.34
N LEU A 59 7.79 -10.94 -14.66
CA LEU A 59 6.56 -11.17 -13.88
C LEU A 59 6.75 -12.12 -12.69
N GLN A 60 7.91 -12.78 -12.57
CA GLN A 60 8.27 -13.57 -11.40
C GLN A 60 8.63 -12.66 -10.23
N TRP A 61 8.02 -12.88 -9.06
CA TRP A 61 8.31 -12.07 -7.88
C TRP A 61 9.60 -12.54 -7.20
N PRO A 62 10.66 -11.71 -7.17
CA PRO A 62 11.93 -12.08 -6.57
C PRO A 62 11.78 -12.17 -5.04
N ARG A 63 12.49 -13.12 -4.44
CA ARG A 63 12.56 -13.30 -2.98
C ARG A 63 13.86 -12.66 -2.45
N PRO A 64 13.92 -12.22 -1.19
CA PRO A 64 15.19 -11.95 -0.52
C PRO A 64 16.14 -13.15 -0.64
N THR A 65 17.44 -12.88 -0.70
CA THR A 65 18.50 -13.92 -0.61
C THR A 65 19.19 -13.91 0.75
N GLN A 66 18.89 -12.93 1.59
CA GLN A 66 19.22 -12.89 3.02
C GLN A 66 17.94 -12.97 3.86
N ALA A 67 18.05 -13.50 5.09
CA ALA A 67 16.96 -13.49 6.05
C ALA A 67 16.66 -12.06 6.56
N HIS A 68 15.40 -11.77 6.87
CA HIS A 68 15.03 -10.49 7.47
C HIS A 68 15.57 -10.38 8.90
N LYS A 69 16.17 -9.24 9.26
CA LYS A 69 16.79 -9.01 10.57
C LYS A 69 15.79 -8.64 11.68
N GLY A 70 14.53 -9.09 11.56
CA GLY A 70 13.41 -8.58 12.36
C GLY A 70 13.10 -7.09 12.12
N ILE A 71 12.19 -6.55 12.91
CA ILE A 71 11.81 -5.13 12.97
C ILE A 71 11.67 -4.71 14.45
N PRO A 72 11.66 -3.40 14.78
CA PRO A 72 11.24 -2.94 16.10
C PRO A 72 9.77 -3.30 16.38
N GLY A 73 9.41 -3.47 17.65
CA GLY A 73 8.02 -3.71 18.06
C GLY A 73 7.09 -2.56 17.66
N LEU A 74 5.98 -2.90 17.01
CA LEU A 74 5.05 -1.94 16.40
C LEU A 74 3.98 -1.47 17.42
N PRO A 75 3.58 -0.17 17.40
CA PRO A 75 2.48 0.33 18.22
C PRO A 75 1.14 -0.02 17.56
N GLU A 76 0.01 0.04 18.28
CA GLU A 76 -1.31 -0.04 17.62
C GLU A 76 -1.49 1.07 16.57
N ILE A 77 -0.85 2.24 16.75
CA ILE A 77 -1.03 3.39 15.84
C ILE A 77 0.31 4.02 15.46
N ILE A 78 0.57 4.08 14.15
CA ILE A 78 1.71 4.78 13.55
C ILE A 78 1.19 6.09 12.97
N HIS A 79 1.57 7.22 13.55
CA HIS A 79 1.08 8.51 13.11
C HIS A 79 1.87 9.01 11.91
N THR A 80 1.20 9.23 10.79
CA THR A 80 1.81 9.84 9.61
C THR A 80 1.74 11.36 9.76
N VAL A 81 2.88 11.99 10.01
CA VAL A 81 2.98 13.41 10.37
C VAL A 81 3.54 14.20 9.19
N GLY A 82 3.12 15.46 9.05
CA GLY A 82 3.73 16.38 8.10
C GLY A 82 4.93 17.10 8.68
N SER A 83 5.85 17.50 7.80
CA SER A 83 7.17 18.11 8.01
C SER A 83 7.27 19.40 8.87
N ILE A 84 6.23 19.74 9.64
CA ILE A 84 6.03 21.04 10.30
C ILE A 84 5.47 20.89 11.74
N SER A 85 5.05 19.69 12.18
CA SER A 85 4.65 19.48 13.59
C SER A 85 5.87 19.57 14.52
N LYS A 86 5.77 20.33 15.61
CA LYS A 86 6.80 20.39 16.65
C LYS A 86 6.52 19.45 17.83
N ALA A 87 5.33 18.86 17.88
CA ALA A 87 4.95 17.95 18.94
C ALA A 87 5.30 16.48 18.56
N PRO A 88 6.31 15.86 19.21
CA PRO A 88 6.77 14.53 18.86
C PRO A 88 5.75 13.44 19.21
N VAL A 89 5.85 12.31 18.52
CA VAL A 89 5.08 11.09 18.79
C VAL A 89 6.04 9.93 19.08
N GLU A 90 5.53 8.79 19.56
CA GLU A 90 6.38 7.61 19.70
C GLU A 90 6.81 7.07 18.31
N TRP A 91 5.86 6.99 17.39
CA TRP A 91 6.08 6.51 16.02
C TRP A 91 5.57 7.52 14.99
N GLU A 92 6.51 8.07 14.23
CA GLU A 92 6.26 9.00 13.13
C GLU A 92 6.51 8.33 11.78
N ALA A 93 5.55 8.39 10.87
CA ALA A 93 5.73 7.96 9.48
C ALA A 93 5.89 9.15 8.54
N TRP A 94 7.00 9.18 7.80
CA TRP A 94 7.36 10.22 6.84
C TRP A 94 6.81 9.92 5.45
N LEU A 95 6.01 10.84 4.92
CA LEU A 95 5.51 10.84 3.55
C LEU A 95 6.36 11.80 2.68
N PRO A 96 7.18 11.32 1.73
CA PRO A 96 8.03 12.18 0.88
C PRO A 96 7.28 13.25 0.06
N THR A 97 5.96 13.20 -0.01
CA THR A 97 5.08 14.26 -0.56
C THR A 97 5.00 15.52 0.30
N ILE A 98 5.01 15.39 1.63
CA ILE A 98 4.75 16.49 2.57
C ILE A 98 6.04 17.22 2.95
N TYR A 99 7.19 16.61 2.69
CA TYR A 99 8.51 17.19 2.89
C TYR A 99 8.95 17.82 1.57
N LYS A 100 9.09 19.16 1.54
CA LYS A 100 9.61 19.86 0.34
C LYS A 100 11.05 19.45 0.00
N ASN A 101 11.76 18.86 0.96
CA ASN A 101 13.00 18.10 0.75
C ASN A 101 12.63 16.62 0.48
N LYS A 102 13.08 16.05 -0.65
CA LYS A 102 12.86 14.64 -1.00
C LYS A 102 13.56 13.64 -0.05
N ARG A 103 14.66 14.06 0.61
CA ARG A 103 15.53 13.21 1.44
C ARG A 103 15.99 13.94 2.73
N PRO A 104 15.09 14.22 3.69
CA PRO A 104 15.45 14.75 5.02
C PRO A 104 16.28 13.75 5.85
N ASP A 105 17.22 14.25 6.66
CA ASP A 105 17.93 13.43 7.65
C ASP A 105 17.01 13.14 8.86
N ARG A 106 17.01 11.91 9.38
CA ARG A 106 16.18 11.45 10.52
C ARG A 106 16.28 12.37 11.74
N SER A 107 17.42 13.02 11.96
CA SER A 107 17.62 14.02 13.02
C SER A 107 16.70 15.25 12.92
N ALA A 108 15.99 15.45 11.80
CA ALA A 108 14.94 16.45 11.66
C ALA A 108 13.62 16.09 12.37
N SER A 109 13.45 14.86 12.86
CA SER A 109 12.34 14.49 13.75
C SER A 109 12.81 14.43 15.22
N ALA A 110 11.93 14.86 16.12
CA ALA A 110 12.06 14.67 17.57
C ALA A 110 11.26 13.44 18.10
N SER A 111 10.62 12.68 17.20
CA SER A 111 9.87 11.47 17.53
C SER A 111 10.82 10.30 17.80
N ARG A 112 10.41 9.37 18.67
CA ARG A 112 11.28 8.29 19.15
C ARG A 112 11.72 7.36 18.02
N PHE A 113 10.75 6.87 17.25
CA PHE A 113 10.96 6.03 16.07
C PHE A 113 10.42 6.73 14.81
N VAL A 114 11.17 6.64 13.72
CA VAL A 114 10.83 7.26 12.43
C VAL A 114 10.77 6.18 11.35
N ALA A 115 9.60 6.03 10.73
CA ALA A 115 9.35 5.14 9.61
C ALA A 115 9.28 5.92 8.30
N VAL A 116 9.73 5.34 7.18
CA VAL A 116 9.44 5.89 5.83
C VAL A 116 8.23 5.21 5.24
N HIS A 117 7.19 5.99 4.92
CA HIS A 117 5.97 5.50 4.28
C HIS A 117 6.15 5.43 2.76
N GLY A 118 5.90 4.25 2.18
CA GLY A 118 6.09 3.99 0.75
C GLY A 118 5.13 4.70 -0.22
N TYR A 119 4.13 5.46 0.27
CA TYR A 119 3.22 6.21 -0.61
C TYR A 119 3.90 7.53 -1.04
N SER A 120 3.99 7.73 -2.36
CA SER A 120 4.69 8.87 -2.97
C SER A 120 4.19 9.10 -4.40
N PRO A 121 4.42 10.28 -5.01
CA PRO A 121 3.96 10.55 -6.37
C PRO A 121 4.78 9.75 -7.38
N ASP A 122 4.19 9.49 -8.54
CA ASP A 122 4.82 8.78 -9.66
C ASP A 122 6.23 9.33 -10.00
N GLY A 123 6.41 10.65 -9.95
CA GLY A 123 7.72 11.30 -10.19
C GLY A 123 8.78 11.10 -9.10
N TYR A 124 8.41 10.71 -7.88
CA TYR A 124 9.33 10.23 -6.84
C TYR A 124 9.53 8.71 -6.98
N LEU A 125 8.46 7.96 -7.28
CA LEU A 125 8.56 6.51 -7.48
C LEU A 125 9.42 6.15 -8.70
N ALA A 126 9.41 6.96 -9.78
CA ALA A 126 10.28 6.78 -10.93
C ALA A 126 11.76 7.12 -10.64
N ASP A 127 12.03 8.21 -9.92
CA ASP A 127 13.36 8.60 -9.42
C ASP A 127 13.92 7.52 -8.49
N LEU A 128 13.10 7.02 -7.56
CA LEU A 128 13.42 5.89 -6.71
C LEU A 128 13.68 4.62 -7.53
N TRP A 129 12.81 4.29 -8.47
CA TRP A 129 12.95 3.07 -9.28
C TRP A 129 14.22 3.07 -10.14
N ALA A 130 14.65 4.23 -10.65
CA ALA A 130 15.93 4.39 -11.35
C ALA A 130 17.14 4.31 -10.40
N HIS A 131 17.04 4.89 -9.20
CA HIS A 131 18.16 5.10 -8.27
C HIS A 131 18.06 4.28 -6.97
N ARG A 132 17.47 3.08 -7.02
CA ARG A 132 17.10 2.27 -5.83
C ARG A 132 18.23 2.07 -4.84
N ALA A 133 19.45 1.81 -5.29
CA ALA A 133 20.61 1.60 -4.42
C ALA A 133 20.91 2.83 -3.52
N ASP A 134 20.76 4.05 -4.06
CA ASP A 134 20.95 5.30 -3.33
C ASP A 134 19.85 5.51 -2.30
N TYR A 135 18.61 5.12 -2.63
CA TYR A 135 17.49 5.12 -1.70
C TYR A 135 17.65 4.07 -0.59
N TRP A 136 18.15 2.87 -0.91
CA TRP A 136 18.44 1.85 0.11
C TRP A 136 19.58 2.26 1.04
N ALA A 137 20.59 2.99 0.55
CA ALA A 137 21.62 3.58 1.38
C ALA A 137 21.05 4.70 2.27
N TYR A 138 20.27 5.62 1.70
CA TYR A 138 19.61 6.71 2.42
C TYR A 138 18.61 6.20 3.48
N TYR A 139 17.87 5.12 3.22
CA TYR A 139 16.86 4.62 4.16
C TYR A 139 17.44 3.90 5.41
N ARG A 140 18.76 3.65 5.49
CA ARG A 140 19.39 3.00 6.65
C ARG A 140 19.31 3.76 7.97
N GLN A 141 18.96 5.05 7.92
CA GLN A 141 18.84 5.92 9.09
C GLN A 141 17.47 5.83 9.81
N PHE A 142 16.52 5.06 9.27
CA PHE A 142 15.15 4.96 9.76
C PHE A 142 14.92 3.63 10.48
N ASP A 143 14.10 3.67 11.53
CA ASP A 143 13.77 2.52 12.37
C ASP A 143 12.89 1.50 11.62
N LEU A 144 12.17 1.94 10.58
CA LEU A 144 11.29 1.11 9.75
C LEU A 144 11.16 1.69 8.33
N VAL A 145 11.07 0.84 7.30
CA VAL A 145 10.97 1.26 5.91
C VAL A 145 9.90 0.47 5.18
N PHE A 146 8.79 1.11 4.81
CA PHE A 146 7.77 0.47 3.97
C PHE A 146 8.26 0.42 2.52
N THR A 147 8.06 -0.70 1.84
CA THR A 147 8.35 -0.78 0.39
C THR A 147 7.53 0.28 -0.37
N PRO A 148 8.06 0.86 -1.46
CA PRO A 148 7.31 1.82 -2.26
C PRO A 148 5.99 1.23 -2.74
N ASN A 149 4.88 1.93 -2.49
CA ASN A 149 3.54 1.50 -2.86
C ASN A 149 3.31 1.86 -4.35
N PHE A 150 3.53 0.88 -5.23
CA PHE A 150 3.23 1.04 -6.66
C PHE A 150 1.73 0.77 -6.89
N SER A 151 0.94 1.84 -6.96
CA SER A 151 -0.53 1.80 -7.05
C SER A 151 -1.08 0.77 -8.05
N ILE A 152 -2.04 -0.04 -7.61
CA ILE A 152 -2.78 -1.00 -8.43
C ILE A 152 -4.15 -0.40 -8.80
N TYR A 153 -4.23 0.30 -9.92
CA TYR A 153 -5.47 0.89 -10.40
C TYR A 153 -6.35 -0.15 -11.12
N ASP A 154 -7.61 -0.27 -10.73
CA ASP A 154 -8.57 -1.26 -11.26
C ASP A 154 -8.82 -1.14 -12.77
N ASN A 155 -8.73 0.09 -13.30
CA ASN A 155 -8.93 0.43 -14.71
C ASN A 155 -7.63 0.44 -15.53
N ALA A 156 -6.47 0.16 -14.93
CA ALA A 156 -5.22 0.04 -15.68
C ALA A 156 -5.17 -1.29 -16.48
N PRO A 157 -4.43 -1.34 -17.61
CA PRO A 157 -4.13 -2.60 -18.28
C PRO A 157 -3.51 -3.60 -17.29
N ARG A 158 -3.95 -4.85 -17.36
CA ARG A 158 -3.56 -5.88 -16.38
C ARG A 158 -2.03 -6.07 -16.29
N PHE A 159 -1.31 -5.86 -17.39
CA PHE A 159 0.15 -5.94 -17.41
C PHE A 159 0.83 -4.90 -16.50
N GLU A 160 0.33 -3.67 -16.43
CA GLU A 160 0.87 -2.63 -15.53
C GLU A 160 0.62 -2.98 -14.05
N GLN A 161 -0.53 -3.59 -13.73
CA GLN A 161 -0.79 -4.13 -12.39
C GLN A 161 0.24 -5.21 -12.03
N LEU A 162 0.47 -6.17 -12.92
CA LEU A 162 1.43 -7.26 -12.72
C LEU A 162 2.87 -6.74 -12.52
N ILE A 163 3.27 -5.71 -13.28
CA ILE A 163 4.56 -5.05 -13.14
C ILE A 163 4.67 -4.28 -11.83
N ASN A 164 3.64 -3.54 -11.41
CA ASN A 164 3.70 -2.84 -10.12
C ASN A 164 3.84 -3.81 -8.94
N LEU A 165 3.21 -4.99 -8.99
CA LEU A 165 3.41 -6.06 -8.00
C LEU A 165 4.85 -6.65 -8.04
N TYR A 166 5.43 -6.79 -9.24
CA TYR A 166 6.86 -7.13 -9.38
C TYR A 166 7.76 -6.03 -8.80
N ARG A 167 7.48 -4.74 -9.06
CA ARG A 167 8.27 -3.61 -8.53
C ARG A 167 8.26 -3.59 -7.01
N THR A 168 7.11 -3.80 -6.37
CA THR A 168 7.00 -3.90 -4.90
C THR A 168 7.83 -5.05 -4.35
N THR A 169 7.71 -6.27 -4.91
CA THR A 169 8.48 -7.44 -4.45
C THR A 169 9.97 -7.34 -4.77
N LYS A 170 10.35 -6.70 -5.89
CA LYS A 170 11.74 -6.37 -6.26
C LYS A 170 12.36 -5.38 -5.28
N CYS A 171 11.64 -4.33 -4.90
CA CYS A 171 12.05 -3.41 -3.85
C CYS A 171 12.21 -4.14 -2.52
N TYR A 172 11.24 -4.95 -2.08
CA TYR A 172 11.34 -5.72 -0.84
C TYR A 172 12.59 -6.61 -0.79
N ALA A 173 12.82 -7.41 -1.84
CA ALA A 173 13.98 -8.29 -1.92
C ALA A 173 15.31 -7.52 -1.86
N GLU A 174 15.42 -6.37 -2.54
CA GLU A 174 16.61 -5.52 -2.47
C GLU A 174 16.78 -4.83 -1.10
N MET A 175 15.70 -4.36 -0.49
CA MET A 175 15.72 -3.70 0.83
C MET A 175 16.19 -4.65 1.94
N VAL A 176 15.65 -5.87 1.97
CA VAL A 176 16.06 -6.91 2.94
C VAL A 176 17.52 -7.30 2.70
N ASN A 177 17.93 -7.51 1.45
CA ASN A 177 19.33 -7.81 1.10
C ASN A 177 20.30 -6.65 1.40
N ALA A 178 19.82 -5.41 1.39
CA ALA A 178 20.58 -4.22 1.82
C ALA A 178 20.64 -4.06 3.36
N GLY A 179 19.92 -4.91 4.11
CA GLY A 179 19.89 -4.97 5.56
C GLY A 179 18.88 -4.04 6.23
N LEU A 180 17.86 -3.56 5.51
CA LEU A 180 16.84 -2.64 6.04
C LEU A 180 15.74 -3.35 6.85
N PRO A 181 15.13 -2.67 7.84
CA PRO A 181 13.91 -3.13 8.50
C PRO A 181 12.69 -2.88 7.58
N ALA A 182 12.45 -3.80 6.64
CA ALA A 182 11.52 -3.63 5.53
C ALA A 182 10.11 -4.16 5.85
N ILE A 183 9.08 -3.32 5.67
CA ILE A 183 7.68 -3.76 5.62
C ILE A 183 7.30 -4.02 4.17
N LEU A 184 6.80 -5.22 3.87
CA LEU A 184 6.24 -5.57 2.55
C LEU A 184 4.84 -4.97 2.40
N ASP A 185 4.66 -4.06 1.45
CA ASP A 185 3.35 -3.57 1.02
C ASP A 185 2.65 -4.60 0.13
N VAL A 186 1.37 -4.86 0.42
CA VAL A 186 0.53 -5.85 -0.22
C VAL A 186 -0.71 -5.16 -0.77
N ALA A 187 -0.88 -5.21 -2.10
CA ALA A 187 -2.02 -4.68 -2.85
C ALA A 187 -2.48 -5.69 -3.91
N TRP A 188 -3.75 -5.69 -4.32
CA TRP A 188 -4.28 -6.70 -5.23
C TRP A 188 -5.26 -6.15 -6.29
N GLY A 189 -5.07 -6.55 -7.55
CA GLY A 189 -5.89 -6.14 -8.68
C GLY A 189 -6.97 -7.17 -9.02
N GLN A 190 -6.59 -8.45 -9.04
CA GLN A 190 -7.46 -9.59 -9.35
C GLN A 190 -7.37 -10.68 -8.29
N SER A 191 -8.31 -11.62 -8.28
CA SER A 191 -8.27 -12.79 -7.38
C SER A 191 -7.00 -13.62 -7.52
N ALA A 192 -6.43 -13.71 -8.73
CA ALA A 192 -5.15 -14.36 -8.99
C ALA A 192 -3.96 -13.72 -8.23
N ASP A 193 -4.04 -12.44 -7.85
CA ASP A 193 -2.98 -11.80 -7.03
C ASP A 193 -3.04 -12.27 -5.57
N ILE A 194 -4.25 -12.59 -5.07
CA ILE A 194 -4.46 -13.05 -3.68
C ILE A 194 -3.72 -14.36 -3.46
N GLU A 195 -3.86 -15.32 -4.39
CA GLU A 195 -3.16 -16.61 -4.33
C GLU A 195 -1.64 -16.43 -4.39
N ARG A 196 -1.15 -15.61 -5.33
CA ARG A 196 0.28 -15.31 -5.46
C ARG A 196 0.86 -14.64 -4.21
N TRP A 197 0.10 -13.76 -3.55
CA TRP A 197 0.50 -13.18 -2.26
C TRP A 197 0.54 -14.21 -1.14
N VAL A 198 -0.45 -15.11 -1.04
CA VAL A 198 -0.43 -16.21 -0.06
C VAL A 198 0.79 -17.11 -0.29
N GLU A 199 1.08 -17.51 -1.52
CA GLU A 199 2.29 -18.29 -1.86
C GLU A 199 3.58 -17.55 -1.52
N TYR A 200 3.70 -16.28 -1.92
CA TYR A 200 4.90 -15.49 -1.71
C TYR A 200 5.17 -15.22 -0.23
N ILE A 201 4.17 -14.74 0.51
CA ILE A 201 4.28 -14.42 1.94
C ILE A 201 4.62 -15.69 2.74
N ARG A 202 4.01 -16.84 2.44
CA ARG A 202 4.38 -18.13 3.06
C ARG A 202 5.79 -18.62 2.70
N ALA A 203 6.33 -18.21 1.55
CA ALA A 203 7.66 -18.63 1.10
C ALA A 203 8.82 -17.71 1.54
N ILE A 204 8.52 -16.48 1.99
CA ILE A 204 9.52 -15.51 2.48
C ILE A 204 9.34 -15.11 3.95
N HIS A 205 8.20 -15.46 4.57
CA HIS A 205 7.83 -15.23 5.98
C HIS A 205 8.30 -13.85 6.50
N PRO A 206 7.79 -12.73 5.93
CA PRO A 206 8.14 -11.40 6.39
C PRO A 206 7.70 -11.21 7.86
N PRO A 207 8.42 -10.43 8.68
CA PRO A 207 8.00 -10.19 10.06
C PRO A 207 6.69 -9.39 10.13
N ALA A 208 6.41 -8.58 9.11
CA ALA A 208 5.21 -7.76 9.02
C ALA A 208 4.86 -7.41 7.58
N ILE A 209 3.59 -7.12 7.32
CA ILE A 209 3.06 -6.67 6.03
C ILE A 209 2.18 -5.43 6.19
N ALA A 210 2.16 -4.57 5.17
CA ALA A 210 1.28 -3.43 5.07
C ALA A 210 0.15 -3.68 4.06
N MET A 211 -1.06 -3.27 4.38
CA MET A 211 -2.25 -3.40 3.52
C MET A 211 -2.90 -2.03 3.36
N SER A 212 -2.79 -1.44 2.17
CA SER A 212 -3.26 -0.07 1.95
C SER A 212 -4.74 0.01 1.60
N LEU A 213 -5.43 0.95 2.26
CA LEU A 213 -6.77 1.42 1.96
C LEU A 213 -6.79 2.91 1.58
N GLN A 214 -5.61 3.51 1.32
CA GLN A 214 -5.49 4.90 0.86
C GLN A 214 -6.03 5.06 -0.58
N GLY A 215 -6.76 6.15 -0.84
CA GLY A 215 -7.30 6.49 -2.16
C GLY A 215 -8.46 5.62 -2.67
N ILE A 216 -8.74 4.48 -2.03
CA ILE A 216 -9.75 3.51 -2.49
C ILE A 216 -11.17 4.07 -2.36
N GLY A 217 -11.99 3.87 -3.39
CA GLY A 217 -13.33 4.48 -3.52
C GLY A 217 -13.32 5.94 -3.97
N GLY A 218 -12.16 6.60 -4.09
CA GLY A 218 -12.03 7.99 -4.50
C GLY A 218 -12.25 8.26 -6.00
N VAL A 219 -12.32 7.20 -6.82
CA VAL A 219 -12.47 7.30 -8.28
C VAL A 219 -13.67 6.48 -8.74
N LYS A 220 -14.51 7.08 -9.61
CA LYS A 220 -15.62 6.40 -10.26
C LYS A 220 -15.09 5.18 -11.03
N GLN A 221 -15.61 3.98 -10.74
CA GLN A 221 -15.16 2.65 -11.20
C GLN A 221 -14.02 1.97 -10.40
N SER A 222 -13.47 2.56 -9.34
CA SER A 222 -12.61 1.81 -8.40
C SER A 222 -13.41 0.83 -7.55
N LYS A 223 -12.77 -0.26 -7.06
CA LYS A 223 -13.36 -1.14 -6.04
C LYS A 223 -13.72 -0.32 -4.79
N ASP A 224 -14.80 -0.72 -4.11
CA ASP A 224 -15.06 -0.22 -2.77
C ASP A 224 -14.03 -0.77 -1.76
N TRP A 225 -13.71 0.01 -0.74
CA TRP A 225 -12.72 -0.34 0.28
C TRP A 225 -13.11 -1.58 1.09
N ILE A 226 -14.41 -1.89 1.25
CA ILE A 226 -14.89 -3.14 1.87
C ILE A 226 -14.51 -4.33 0.98
N MET A 227 -14.70 -4.23 -0.34
CA MET A 227 -14.31 -5.29 -1.27
C MET A 227 -12.80 -5.54 -1.25
N VAL A 228 -11.99 -4.48 -1.21
CA VAL A 228 -10.53 -4.60 -1.06
C VAL A 228 -10.14 -5.26 0.28
N THR A 229 -10.83 -4.88 1.37
CA THR A 229 -10.65 -5.47 2.71
C THR A 229 -11.03 -6.96 2.75
N ILE A 230 -12.07 -7.40 2.01
CA ILE A 230 -12.43 -8.81 1.88
C ILE A 230 -11.32 -9.61 1.18
N GLY A 231 -10.69 -9.04 0.14
CA GLY A 231 -9.52 -9.64 -0.49
C GLY A 231 -8.32 -9.74 0.45
N TYR A 232 -8.04 -8.69 1.22
CA TYR A 232 -7.01 -8.73 2.27
C TYR A 232 -7.31 -9.80 3.34
N ALA A 233 -8.55 -9.89 3.82
CA ALA A 233 -8.97 -10.95 4.75
C ALA A 233 -8.81 -12.37 4.17
N SER A 234 -8.93 -12.53 2.85
CA SER A 234 -8.65 -13.80 2.15
C SER A 234 -7.14 -14.14 2.15
N ILE A 235 -6.25 -13.15 2.12
CA ILE A 235 -4.80 -13.35 2.33
C ILE A 235 -4.54 -13.71 3.81
N LEU A 236 -5.02 -12.87 4.74
CA LEU A 236 -4.73 -12.99 6.17
C LEU A 236 -5.14 -14.33 6.78
N LYS A 237 -6.24 -14.93 6.30
CA LYS A 237 -6.71 -16.26 6.76
C LYS A 237 -5.86 -17.44 6.26
N ARG A 238 -4.82 -17.19 5.46
CA ARG A 238 -4.03 -18.23 4.77
C ARG A 238 -2.51 -18.05 4.85
N ILE A 239 -2.04 -16.96 5.46
CA ILE A 239 -0.63 -16.73 5.82
C ILE A 239 -0.40 -17.07 7.31
N PRO A 240 0.86 -17.18 7.79
CA PRO A 240 1.16 -17.36 9.20
C PRO A 240 0.62 -16.21 10.06
N ALA A 241 0.07 -16.52 11.23
CA ALA A 241 -0.60 -15.55 12.11
C ALA A 241 0.37 -14.66 12.89
N ASP A 242 1.61 -15.11 13.08
CA ASP A 242 2.73 -14.40 13.71
C ASP A 242 3.31 -13.26 12.84
N ILE A 243 2.80 -13.08 11.62
CA ILE A 243 3.11 -11.92 10.77
C ILE A 243 2.24 -10.74 11.23
N GLU A 244 2.87 -9.64 11.64
CA GLU A 244 2.19 -8.40 12.04
C GLU A 244 1.53 -7.71 10.83
N VAL A 245 0.39 -7.05 11.03
CA VAL A 245 -0.41 -6.46 9.94
C VAL A 245 -0.69 -4.98 10.17
N ILE A 246 -0.19 -4.15 9.26
CA ILE A 246 -0.35 -2.69 9.29
C ILE A 246 -1.38 -2.26 8.23
N PHE A 247 -2.58 -1.86 8.65
CA PHE A 247 -3.57 -1.27 7.76
C PHE A 247 -3.32 0.23 7.57
N VAL A 248 -3.13 0.65 6.33
CA VAL A 248 -2.69 2.01 5.98
C VAL A 248 -3.85 2.84 5.42
N GLY A 249 -4.02 4.07 5.91
CA GLY A 249 -5.07 4.99 5.47
C GLY A 249 -6.43 4.81 6.15
N VAL A 250 -6.49 4.10 7.28
CA VAL A 250 -7.72 3.96 8.06
C VAL A 250 -8.06 5.29 8.74
N ALA A 251 -9.27 5.77 8.45
CA ALA A 251 -9.68 7.16 8.66
C ALA A 251 -10.59 7.38 9.89
N SER A 252 -11.14 6.33 10.49
CA SER A 252 -12.11 6.43 11.60
C SER A 252 -12.24 5.12 12.39
N LYS A 253 -12.78 5.18 13.62
CA LYS A 253 -13.10 3.98 14.44
C LYS A 253 -14.01 3.02 13.69
N TYR A 254 -15.01 3.55 12.96
CA TYR A 254 -15.90 2.72 12.15
C TYR A 254 -15.11 1.87 11.14
N ARG A 255 -14.22 2.48 10.34
CA ARG A 255 -13.39 1.72 9.39
C ARG A 255 -12.47 0.72 10.09
N ALA A 256 -11.82 1.08 11.20
CA ALA A 256 -10.96 0.17 11.97
C ALA A 256 -11.75 -1.06 12.48
N ASN A 257 -12.91 -0.83 13.09
CA ASN A 257 -13.78 -1.89 13.60
C ASN A 257 -14.37 -2.77 12.48
N THR A 258 -14.74 -2.19 11.33
CA THR A 258 -15.16 -2.97 10.16
C THR A 258 -14.02 -3.82 9.60
N VAL A 259 -12.78 -3.31 9.55
CA VAL A 259 -11.60 -4.10 9.14
C VAL A 259 -11.33 -5.25 10.11
N ARG A 260 -11.37 -5.01 11.43
CA ARG A 260 -11.27 -6.07 12.46
C ARG A 260 -12.33 -7.16 12.23
N ALA A 261 -13.60 -6.76 12.04
CA ALA A 261 -14.70 -7.70 11.83
C ALA A 261 -14.61 -8.52 10.52
N ILE A 262 -14.14 -7.93 9.42
CA ILE A 262 -13.99 -8.64 8.12
C ILE A 262 -12.79 -9.61 8.15
N THR A 263 -11.68 -9.17 8.72
CA THR A 263 -10.45 -9.97 8.80
C THR A 263 -10.55 -11.08 9.86
N GLY A 264 -11.23 -10.83 10.98
CA GLY A 264 -11.19 -11.66 12.17
C GLY A 264 -9.91 -11.49 12.99
N ARG A 265 -9.08 -10.46 12.69
CA ARG A 265 -7.87 -10.11 13.43
C ARG A 265 -8.12 -8.89 14.31
N ASP A 266 -7.56 -8.96 15.51
CA ASP A 266 -7.79 -8.02 16.60
C ASP A 266 -6.47 -7.35 17.06
N ASP A 267 -5.37 -7.86 16.50
CA ASP A 267 -3.95 -7.57 16.58
C ASP A 267 -3.50 -6.81 15.32
N LEU A 268 -4.27 -5.78 14.94
CA LEU A 268 -4.02 -4.95 13.77
C LEU A 268 -3.45 -3.59 14.16
N HIS A 269 -2.40 -3.17 13.45
CA HIS A 269 -1.80 -1.84 13.56
C HIS A 269 -2.41 -0.89 12.51
N TRP A 270 -2.44 0.41 12.81
CA TRP A 270 -3.06 1.43 11.96
C TRP A 270 -2.05 2.54 11.62
N MET A 271 -1.73 2.71 10.33
CA MET A 271 -0.94 3.87 9.87
C MET A 271 -1.84 4.94 9.27
N THR A 272 -1.81 6.16 9.81
CA THR A 272 -2.81 7.18 9.48
C THR A 272 -2.32 8.63 9.58
N THR A 273 -2.69 9.44 8.57
CA THR A 273 -2.51 10.90 8.50
C THR A 273 -3.66 11.69 9.14
N PHE A 274 -4.82 11.07 9.42
CA PHE A 274 -6.07 11.80 9.66
C PHE A 274 -6.04 12.69 10.90
N ALA A 275 -5.46 12.21 12.01
CA ALA A 275 -5.25 13.02 13.22
C ALA A 275 -4.42 14.29 12.95
N TYR A 276 -3.32 14.18 12.18
CA TYR A 276 -2.50 15.33 11.80
C TYR A 276 -3.24 16.30 10.86
N MET A 277 -3.93 15.76 9.84
CA MET A 277 -4.68 16.57 8.86
C MET A 277 -5.82 17.36 9.53
N TYR A 278 -6.67 16.70 10.31
CA TYR A 278 -7.79 17.35 10.98
C TYR A 278 -7.32 18.37 12.02
N SER A 279 -6.19 18.11 12.71
CA SER A 279 -5.64 19.11 13.63
C SER A 279 -5.31 20.41 12.92
N ARG A 280 -4.74 20.38 11.69
CA ARG A 280 -4.45 21.59 10.88
C ARG A 280 -5.71 22.43 10.61
N TYR A 281 -6.87 21.80 10.48
CA TYR A 281 -8.17 22.46 10.32
C TYR A 281 -8.88 22.85 11.64
N GLY A 282 -8.25 22.60 12.80
CA GLY A 282 -8.84 22.91 14.11
C GLY A 282 -9.88 21.89 14.58
N ARG A 283 -9.73 20.63 14.16
CA ARG A 283 -10.62 19.51 14.51
C ARG A 283 -9.85 18.36 15.14
N LEU A 284 -10.52 17.62 16.02
CA LEU A 284 -10.07 16.31 16.48
C LEU A 284 -10.18 15.29 15.33
N TRP A 285 -9.50 14.15 15.46
CA TRP A 285 -9.50 13.05 14.47
C TRP A 285 -10.89 12.51 14.09
N ASP A 286 -11.88 12.60 14.98
CA ASP A 286 -13.28 12.23 14.72
C ASP A 286 -14.10 13.32 13.99
N GLY A 287 -13.48 14.47 13.72
CA GLY A 287 -14.10 15.62 13.05
C GLY A 287 -14.73 16.65 13.98
N ARG A 288 -14.84 16.42 15.30
CA ARG A 288 -15.31 17.44 16.26
C ARG A 288 -14.43 18.69 16.20
N LYS A 289 -15.03 19.88 16.27
CA LYS A 289 -14.28 21.15 16.37
C LYS A 289 -13.63 21.24 17.76
N ALA A 290 -12.33 21.50 17.82
CA ALA A 290 -11.60 21.69 19.07
C ALA A 290 -11.84 23.11 19.66
N SER A 291 -11.41 23.36 20.91
CA SER A 291 -11.36 24.72 21.45
C SER A 291 -10.48 25.61 20.56
N SER A 292 -10.89 26.86 20.38
CA SER A 292 -10.11 27.90 19.69
C SER A 292 -8.86 28.34 20.45
N GLU A 293 -8.73 27.97 21.73
CA GLU A 293 -7.56 28.23 22.58
C GLU A 293 -6.39 27.29 22.26
N LEU A 294 -6.68 26.10 21.72
CA LEU A 294 -5.69 25.06 21.46
C LEU A 294 -4.94 25.29 20.15
N THR A 295 -3.62 25.18 20.20
CA THR A 295 -2.78 25.22 19.00
C THR A 295 -2.98 23.99 18.12
N ARG A 296 -2.55 24.10 16.86
CA ARG A 296 -2.66 23.02 15.86
C ARG A 296 -1.89 21.75 16.23
N ASP A 297 -0.87 21.86 17.08
CA ASP A 297 -0.10 20.70 17.57
C ASP A 297 -0.67 20.11 18.87
N GLU A 298 -1.28 20.91 19.74
CA GLU A 298 -2.03 20.38 20.90
C GLU A 298 -3.27 19.60 20.47
N ILE A 299 -4.01 20.09 19.47
CA ILE A 299 -5.15 19.36 18.87
C ILE A 299 -4.71 18.02 18.26
N PHE A 300 -3.48 17.96 17.72
CA PHE A 300 -2.88 16.71 17.24
C PHE A 300 -2.58 15.77 18.41
N GLN A 301 -1.91 16.25 19.45
CA GLN A 301 -1.56 15.47 20.65
C GLN A 301 -2.76 14.98 21.47
N LEU A 302 -3.88 15.72 21.46
CA LEU A 302 -5.15 15.23 22.00
C LEU A 302 -5.73 14.11 21.12
N SER A 303 -5.69 14.29 19.79
CA SER A 303 -6.18 13.31 18.83
C SER A 303 -5.41 11.99 18.86
N THR A 304 -4.07 12.02 18.98
CA THR A 304 -3.26 10.79 19.09
C THR A 304 -3.63 10.00 20.35
N ARG A 305 -3.80 10.68 21.48
CA ARG A 305 -4.22 10.06 22.76
C ARG A 305 -5.63 9.49 22.69
N GLU A 306 -6.61 10.23 22.15
CA GLU A 306 -7.98 9.73 21.99
C GLU A 306 -8.04 8.47 21.10
N MET A 307 -7.22 8.40 20.04
CA MET A 307 -7.13 7.21 19.21
C MET A 307 -6.50 6.02 19.95
N SER A 308 -5.39 6.21 20.65
CA SER A 308 -4.71 5.14 21.41
C SER A 308 -5.45 4.66 22.66
N LEU A 309 -6.41 5.45 23.17
CA LEU A 309 -7.29 5.08 24.28
C LEU A 309 -8.62 4.47 23.80
N CYS A 310 -8.85 4.33 22.49
CA CYS A 310 -10.14 3.95 21.96
C CYS A 310 -10.37 2.43 22.08
N PRO A 311 -11.32 1.95 22.91
CA PRO A 311 -11.44 0.52 23.16
C PRO A 311 -11.95 -0.25 21.93
N LYS A 312 -11.72 -1.57 21.93
CA LYS A 312 -12.18 -2.53 20.90
C LYS A 312 -13.70 -2.77 20.89
N ASP A 313 -14.50 -1.78 21.31
CA ASP A 313 -15.95 -1.85 21.35
C ASP A 313 -16.51 -2.22 19.98
N GLY A 314 -17.57 -3.03 19.95
CA GLY A 314 -18.21 -3.49 18.72
C GLY A 314 -18.64 -2.35 17.78
N ILE A 315 -18.84 -2.69 16.51
CA ILE A 315 -19.17 -1.74 15.42
C ILE A 315 -20.29 -0.78 15.85
N PRO A 316 -20.02 0.53 15.99
CA PRO A 316 -21.06 1.51 16.19
C PRO A 316 -21.99 1.52 14.98
N GLN A 317 -23.30 1.38 15.21
CA GLN A 317 -24.30 1.54 14.15
C GLN A 317 -24.11 2.90 13.47
N PRO A 318 -24.10 2.98 12.13
CA PRO A 318 -23.89 4.25 11.43
C PRO A 318 -25.05 5.20 11.73
N THR A 319 -24.75 6.31 12.40
CA THR A 319 -25.72 7.38 12.65
C THR A 319 -26.15 8.00 11.33
N THR A 320 -27.42 7.83 10.97
CA THR A 320 -28.01 8.44 9.77
C THR A 320 -28.03 9.96 9.87
N ALA A 321 -27.52 10.63 8.83
CA ALA A 321 -27.58 12.06 8.59
C ALA A 321 -27.72 12.31 7.09
#